data_AF-A0A930AA07-F1
#
_entry.id   AF-A0A930AA07-F1
#
_cell.length_a   1.000
_cell.length_b   1.000
_cell.length_c   1.000
_cell.angle_alpha   90.00
_cell.angle_beta   90.00
_cell.angle_gamma   90.00
#
_symmetry.space_group_name_H-M   'P 1'
#
loop_
_entity.id
_entity.type
_entity.pdbx_description
1 polymer ?
#
loop_
_entity_poly.entity_id
_entity_poly.type
_entity_poly.pdbx_seq_one_letter_code
_entity_poly.pdbx_strand_id
1 'polypeptide(L)'
;MKKKEYIALGVIAIISIVLILVFKFIPAIINRTDSSLNGAPNDQAKGEWIVVVYRGEIVQWFDSGVDATYTVKGNVGDLTIEVKDGKWHVSKV
;
A
#
# COMPACT_ATOMS: atom_id res chain seq x y z
N MET A 1 32.37 19.82 -34.24
CA MET A 1 32.16 19.87 -32.78
C MET A 1 33.51 19.84 -32.08
N LYS A 2 33.74 20.74 -31.13
CA LYS A 2 35.02 20.86 -30.42
C LYS A 2 35.17 19.67 -29.46
N LYS A 3 36.40 19.18 -29.21
CA LYS A 3 36.67 18.02 -28.31
C LYS A 3 35.94 18.10 -26.95
N LYS A 4 35.70 19.31 -26.45
CA LYS A 4 34.98 19.59 -25.20
C LYS A 4 33.48 19.25 -25.26
N GLU A 5 32.84 19.37 -26.43
CA GLU A 5 31.41 19.07 -26.63
C GLU A 5 31.15 17.55 -26.60
N TYR A 6 32.07 16.74 -27.14
CA TYR A 6 31.97 15.27 -27.07
C TYR A 6 32.12 14.74 -25.64
N ILE A 7 32.96 15.38 -24.83
CA ILE A 7 33.12 15.02 -23.41
C ILE A 7 31.82 15.33 -22.65
N ALA A 8 31.22 16.50 -22.89
CA ALA A 8 29.96 16.89 -22.25
C ALA A 8 28.82 15.92 -22.61
N LEU A 9 28.70 15.54 -23.88
CA LEU A 9 27.69 14.58 -24.33
C LEU A 9 27.88 13.19 -23.71
N GLY A 10 29.14 12.73 -23.59
CA GLY A 10 29.45 11.46 -22.94
C GLY A 10 29.05 11.45 -21.47
N VAL A 11 29.30 12.53 -20.74
CA VAL A 11 28.91 12.66 -19.32
C VAL A 11 27.38 12.61 -19.15
N ILE A 12 26.64 13.34 -19.99
CA ILE A 12 25.16 13.36 -19.93
C ILE A 12 24.58 11.97 -20.22
N ALA A 13 25.14 11.25 -21.20
CA ALA A 13 24.71 9.90 -21.54
C ALA A 13 24.93 8.93 -20.37
N ILE A 14 26.10 8.99 -19.72
CA ILE A 14 26.42 8.13 -18.56
C ILE A 14 25.49 8.42 -17.38
N ILE A 15 25.25 9.69 -17.05
CA ILE A 15 24.35 10.08 -15.95
C ILE A 15 22.93 9.59 -16.21
N SER A 16 22.45 9.72 -17.45
CA SER A 16 21.11 9.27 -17.83
C SER A 16 20.95 7.76 -17.68
N ILE A 17 21.97 6.98 -18.07
CA ILE A 17 21.97 5.52 -17.91
C ILE A 17 21.98 5.14 -16.43
N VAL A 18 22.81 5.79 -15.60
CA VAL A 18 22.84 5.54 -14.16
C VAL A 18 21.48 5.82 -13.52
N LEU A 19 20.83 6.93 -13.86
CA LEU A 19 19.49 7.24 -13.36
C LEU A 19 18.46 6.18 -13.76
N ILE A 20 18.45 5.74 -15.02
CA ILE A 20 17.54 4.69 -15.50
C ILE A 20 17.78 3.37 -14.74
N LEU A 21 19.05 3.02 -14.50
CA LEU A 21 19.40 1.82 -13.73
C LEU A 21 18.94 1.95 -12.27
N VAL A 22 19.13 3.11 -11.64
CA VAL A 22 18.62 3.38 -10.29
C VAL A 22 17.09 3.23 -10.23
N PHE A 23 16.34 3.81 -11.17
CA PHE A 23 14.88 3.65 -11.20
C PHE A 23 14.42 2.22 -11.53
N LYS A 24 15.18 1.48 -12.34
CA LYS A 24 14.88 0.07 -12.68
C LYS A 24 15.22 -0.91 -11.55
N PHE A 25 16.27 -0.63 -10.78
CA PHE A 25 16.79 -1.52 -9.73
C PHE A 25 16.43 -1.07 -8.30
N ILE A 26 15.75 0.06 -8.11
CA ILE A 26 15.03 0.40 -6.88
C ILE A 26 13.51 0.20 -7.09
N PRO A 27 13.00 -1.04 -7.22
CA PRO A 27 11.58 -1.30 -7.08
C PRO A 27 11.24 -1.39 -5.59
N ALA A 28 11.34 -0.32 -4.81
CA ALA A 28 11.04 -0.43 -3.36
C ALA A 28 10.79 0.84 -2.54
N ILE A 29 11.08 2.07 -2.99
CA ILE A 29 10.94 3.25 -2.09
C ILE A 29 9.56 3.92 -2.19
N ILE A 30 8.85 3.76 -3.32
CA ILE A 30 7.55 4.43 -3.55
C ILE A 30 6.35 3.50 -3.25
N ASN A 31 6.55 2.19 -3.20
CA ASN A 31 5.54 1.26 -2.69
C ASN A 31 5.62 1.23 -1.16
N ARG A 32 5.29 2.37 -0.53
CA ARG A 32 4.90 2.38 0.88
C ARG A 32 3.62 1.55 1.03
N THR A 33 3.82 0.26 1.26
CA THR A 33 2.97 -0.52 2.14
C THR A 33 3.86 -1.47 2.93
N ASP A 34 4.89 -0.91 3.56
CA ASP A 34 5.22 -1.34 4.92
C ASP A 34 4.06 -0.88 5.81
N SER A 35 2.88 -1.45 5.60
CA SER A 35 1.90 -1.55 6.66
C SER A 35 2.53 -2.51 7.66
N SER A 36 3.48 -2.00 8.46
CA SER A 36 3.87 -2.67 9.70
C SER A 36 2.57 -3.15 10.32
N LEU A 37 2.49 -4.42 10.73
CA LEU A 37 1.33 -5.06 11.36
C LEU A 37 0.98 -4.42 12.72
N ASN A 38 1.22 -3.12 12.86
CA ASN A 38 0.88 -2.27 13.97
C ASN A 38 -0.61 -2.46 14.30
N GLY A 39 -0.86 -2.84 15.55
CA GLY A 39 -2.21 -3.10 16.04
C GLY A 39 -2.84 -4.38 15.48
N ALA A 40 -2.08 -5.28 14.86
CA ALA A 40 -2.58 -6.62 14.55
C ALA A 40 -3.08 -7.28 15.84
N PRO A 41 -4.31 -7.81 15.84
CA PRO A 41 -4.83 -8.53 16.99
C PRO A 41 -3.93 -9.72 17.34
N ASN A 42 -3.71 -9.93 18.64
CA ASN A 42 -2.89 -11.03 19.14
C ASN A 42 -3.73 -12.31 19.41
N ASP A 43 -5.05 -12.20 19.33
CA ASP A 43 -5.95 -13.32 19.52
C ASP A 43 -6.08 -14.16 18.25
N GLN A 44 -6.33 -15.46 18.44
CA GLN A 44 -6.63 -16.36 17.34
C GLN A 44 -7.96 -15.94 16.69
N ALA A 45 -7.94 -15.66 15.38
CA ALA A 45 -9.15 -15.40 14.62
C ALA A 45 -10.06 -16.63 14.62
N LYS A 46 -11.37 -16.40 14.69
CA LYS A 46 -12.40 -17.42 14.41
C LYS A 46 -12.45 -17.76 12.93
N GLY A 47 -12.22 -16.77 12.06
CA GLY A 47 -11.99 -16.94 10.63
C GLY A 47 -10.58 -16.51 10.26
N GLU A 48 -10.48 -15.46 9.46
CA GLU A 48 -9.22 -14.83 9.05
C GLU A 48 -9.21 -13.37 9.49
N TRP A 49 -8.06 -12.88 9.93
CA TRP A 49 -7.86 -11.45 10.17
C TRP A 49 -7.78 -10.72 8.84
N ILE A 50 -8.72 -9.80 8.60
CA ILE A 50 -8.76 -8.94 7.43
C ILE A 50 -8.43 -7.51 7.86
N VAL A 51 -7.72 -6.80 6.99
CA VAL A 51 -7.26 -5.43 7.24
C VAL A 51 -7.77 -4.46 6.19
N VAL A 52 -8.20 -3.28 6.63
CA VAL A 52 -8.50 -2.12 5.77
C VAL A 52 -7.34 -1.15 5.85
N VAL A 53 -6.79 -0.80 4.68
CA VAL A 53 -5.64 0.10 4.54
C VAL A 53 -6.06 1.37 3.80
N TYR A 54 -5.74 2.54 4.36
CA TYR A 54 -5.93 3.83 3.72
C TYR A 54 -4.62 4.62 3.72
N ARG A 55 -4.18 5.05 2.52
CA ARG A 55 -2.92 5.81 2.33
C ARG A 55 -1.68 5.17 2.96
N GLY A 56 -1.62 3.83 2.97
CA GLY A 56 -0.53 3.06 3.56
C GLY A 56 -0.62 2.86 5.08
N GLU A 57 -1.69 3.30 5.72
CA GLU A 57 -1.95 3.09 7.15
C GLU A 57 -3.08 2.08 7.36
N ILE A 58 -2.91 1.21 8.35
CA ILE A 58 -3.97 0.31 8.80
C ILE A 58 -4.99 1.10 9.60
N VAL A 59 -6.25 1.11 9.16
CA VAL A 59 -7.32 1.87 9.79
C VAL A 59 -8.37 0.99 10.47
N GLN A 60 -8.44 -0.30 10.11
CA GLN A 60 -9.35 -1.25 10.74
C GLN A 60 -8.85 -2.69 10.57
N TRP A 61 -8.93 -3.46 11.64
CA TRP A 61 -8.84 -4.92 11.62
C TRP A 61 -10.21 -5.52 11.90
N PHE A 62 -10.57 -6.63 11.25
CA PHE A 62 -11.75 -7.39 11.62
C PHE A 62 -11.56 -8.89 11.36
N ASP A 63 -12.27 -9.70 12.14
CA ASP A 63 -12.27 -11.15 12.04
C ASP A 63 -13.42 -11.57 11.11
N SER A 64 -13.10 -12.23 10.00
CA SER A 64 -14.11 -12.68 9.03
C SER A 64 -15.05 -13.77 9.57
N GLY A 65 -14.73 -14.37 10.72
CA GLY A 65 -15.56 -15.35 11.42
C GLY A 65 -16.46 -14.78 12.51
N VAL A 66 -16.47 -13.45 12.72
CA VAL A 66 -17.31 -12.78 13.73
C VAL A 66 -18.36 -11.93 13.06
N ASP A 67 -19.63 -12.32 13.22
CA ASP A 67 -20.77 -11.53 12.74
C ASP A 67 -20.77 -10.14 13.39
N ALA A 68 -20.58 -9.11 12.57
CA ALA A 68 -20.43 -7.73 13.01
C ALA A 68 -20.58 -6.75 11.84
N THR A 69 -20.76 -5.47 12.17
CA THR A 69 -20.69 -4.37 11.20
C THR A 69 -19.59 -3.41 11.62
N TYR A 70 -18.68 -3.12 10.71
CA TYR A 70 -17.56 -2.20 10.88
C TYR A 70 -17.78 -0.97 10.02
N THR A 71 -17.42 0.21 10.53
CA THR A 71 -17.53 1.46 9.79
C THR A 71 -16.17 2.15 9.78
N VAL A 72 -15.62 2.32 8.58
CA VAL A 72 -14.38 3.08 8.36
C VAL A 72 -14.75 4.48 7.89
N LYS A 73 -14.45 5.49 8.71
CA LYS A 73 -14.77 6.88 8.40
C LYS A 73 -13.81 7.43 7.35
N GLY A 74 -14.37 7.89 6.24
CA GLY A 74 -13.62 8.61 5.20
C GLY A 74 -13.88 10.11 5.26
N ASN A 75 -13.10 10.87 4.51
CA ASN A 75 -13.23 12.33 4.47
C ASN A 75 -14.49 12.82 3.72
N VAL A 76 -15.07 11.96 2.87
CA VAL A 76 -16.19 12.31 1.98
C VAL A 76 -17.39 11.36 2.11
N GLY A 77 -17.27 10.33 2.95
CA GLY A 77 -18.23 9.25 3.11
C GLY A 77 -17.65 8.14 3.98
N ASP A 78 -18.53 7.28 4.48
CA ASP A 78 -18.16 6.17 5.36
C ASP A 78 -18.26 4.85 4.59
N LEU A 79 -17.26 3.98 4.76
CA LEU A 79 -17.28 2.61 4.25
C LEU A 79 -17.86 1.69 5.31
N THR A 80 -18.99 1.05 5.03
CA THR A 80 -19.57 0.02 5.92
C THR A 80 -19.22 -1.37 5.41
N ILE A 81 -18.66 -2.18 6.30
CA ILE A 81 -18.33 -3.59 6.07
C ILE A 81 -19.23 -4.41 6.98
N GLU A 82 -19.96 -5.36 6.41
CA GLU A 82 -20.77 -6.31 7.15
C GLU A 82 -20.13 -7.70 7.04
N VAL A 83 -19.98 -8.36 8.18
CA VAL A 83 -19.60 -9.77 8.30
C VAL A 83 -20.80 -10.52 8.82
N LYS A 84 -21.19 -11.58 8.10
CA LYS A 84 -22.32 -12.42 8.44
C LYS A 84 -22.14 -13.84 7.91
N ASP A 85 -22.37 -14.83 8.75
CA ASP A 85 -22.29 -16.25 8.41
C ASP A 85 -20.93 -16.64 7.78
N GLY A 86 -19.84 -16.08 8.32
CA GLY A 86 -18.46 -16.31 7.84
C GLY A 86 -18.15 -15.68 6.48
N LYS A 87 -19.00 -14.78 5.98
CA LYS A 87 -18.82 -14.03 4.73
C LYS A 87 -18.80 -12.55 5.04
N TRP A 88 -18.09 -11.78 4.23
CA TRP A 88 -18.05 -10.34 4.38
C TRP A 88 -18.28 -9.65 3.04
N HIS A 89 -18.86 -8.45 3.10
CA HIS A 89 -19.08 -7.58 1.94
C HIS A 89 -19.08 -6.11 2.35
N VAL A 90 -18.82 -5.24 1.38
CA VAL A 90 -19.02 -3.80 1.54
C VAL A 90 -20.49 -3.51 1.30
N SER A 91 -21.22 -3.13 2.36
CA SER A 91 -22.68 -2.97 2.31
C SER A 91 -23.11 -1.55 1.94
N LYS A 92 -22.27 -0.53 2.21
CA LYS A 92 -22.53 0.87 1.88
C LYS A 92 -21.22 1.65 1.68
N VAL A 93 -21.24 2.56 0.71
CA VAL A 93 -20.19 3.56 0.41
C VAL A 93 -20.84 4.94 0.34
#